data_AF-A0A059JEJ4-F1
#
_entry.id   AF-A0A059JEJ4-F1
#
_cell.length_a   1.000
_cell.length_b   1.000
_cell.length_c   1.000
_cell.angle_alpha   90.00
_cell.angle_beta   90.00
_cell.angle_gamma   90.00
#
_symmetry.space_group_name_H-M   'P 1'
#
loop_
_entity.id
_entity.type
_entity.pdbx_description
1 polymer ?
#
loop_
_entity_poly.entity_id
_entity_poly.type
_entity_poly.pdbx_seq_one_letter_code
_entity_poly.pdbx_strand_id
1 'polypeptide(L)'
;MSLFDALGGKFDDFVNVDEATGQLTLDNPTEVLFHDVPGDVAAKAAGQLKQQAMSVLKSSSSAPAWQEEFYNGGRRGYIRATQDRCVPAAIQAMMLDKSGLDWNIKDIEASHSPYLSRPQETFDVINGMITAIWSQ
;
A
#
# COMPACT_ATOMS: atom_id res chain seq x y z
N MET A 1 -15.26 9.94 -1.29
CA MET A 1 -14.71 9.47 -2.58
C MET A 1 -14.20 8.06 -2.38
N SER A 2 -14.39 7.14 -3.33
CA SER A 2 -13.85 5.78 -3.24
C SER A 2 -12.40 5.72 -3.73
N LEU A 3 -11.67 4.63 -3.44
CA LEU A 3 -10.33 4.43 -3.99
C LEU A 3 -10.39 4.31 -5.53
N PHE A 4 -11.41 3.63 -6.04
CA PHE A 4 -11.66 3.48 -7.47
C PHE A 4 -11.80 4.85 -8.16
N ASP A 5 -12.58 5.77 -7.60
CA ASP A 5 -12.74 7.12 -8.14
C ASP A 5 -11.42 7.91 -8.04
N ALA A 6 -10.70 7.78 -6.92
CA ALA A 6 -9.45 8.47 -6.68
C ALA A 6 -8.33 8.08 -7.66
N LEU A 7 -8.38 6.84 -8.17
CA LEU A 7 -7.49 6.28 -9.19
C LEU A 7 -8.00 6.46 -10.62
N GLY A 8 -9.04 7.29 -10.83
CA GLY A 8 -9.52 7.66 -12.17
C GLY A 8 -10.66 6.78 -12.72
N GLY A 9 -11.29 5.97 -11.87
CA GLY A 9 -12.51 5.22 -12.23
C GLY A 9 -12.27 4.04 -13.17
N LYS A 10 -11.04 3.52 -13.22
CA LYS A 10 -10.67 2.31 -13.96
C LYS A 10 -9.67 1.49 -13.12
N PHE A 11 -9.82 0.17 -13.13
CA PHE A 11 -8.77 -0.71 -12.60
C PHE A 11 -7.65 -0.88 -13.63
N ASP A 12 -6.43 -1.10 -13.14
CA ASP A 12 -5.29 -1.45 -13.97
C ASP A 12 -5.51 -2.78 -14.71
N ASP A 13 -4.82 -2.96 -15.82
CA ASP A 13 -5.01 -4.11 -16.70
C ASP A 13 -4.59 -5.45 -16.05
N PHE A 14 -3.80 -5.41 -14.97
CA PHE A 14 -3.46 -6.60 -14.18
C PHE A 14 -4.54 -7.00 -13.16
N VAL A 15 -5.64 -6.25 -13.05
CA VAL A 15 -6.75 -6.56 -12.13
C VAL A 15 -7.87 -7.26 -12.90
N ASN A 16 -8.11 -8.52 -12.56
CA ASN A 16 -9.24 -9.27 -13.10
C ASN A 16 -10.49 -8.98 -12.28
N VAL A 17 -11.56 -8.56 -12.97
CA VAL A 17 -12.87 -8.32 -12.35
C VAL A 17 -13.82 -9.46 -12.73
N ASP A 18 -14.29 -10.19 -11.74
CA ASP A 18 -15.45 -11.07 -11.89
C ASP A 18 -16.72 -10.28 -11.57
N GLU A 19 -17.39 -9.79 -12.61
CA GLU A 19 -18.62 -9.00 -12.48
C GLU A 19 -19.81 -9.83 -11.93
N ALA A 20 -19.78 -11.16 -12.06
CA ALA A 20 -20.86 -12.01 -11.56
C ALA A 20 -20.79 -12.17 -10.04
N THR A 21 -19.57 -12.23 -9.47
CA THR A 21 -19.37 -12.40 -8.02
C THR A 21 -18.95 -11.11 -7.32
N GLY A 22 -18.54 -10.08 -8.06
CA GLY A 22 -17.99 -8.84 -7.52
C GLY A 22 -16.61 -9.00 -6.88
N GLN A 23 -15.83 -9.98 -7.35
CA GLN A 23 -14.53 -10.34 -6.80
C GLN A 23 -13.40 -9.91 -7.74
N LEU A 24 -12.27 -9.54 -7.14
CA LEU A 24 -11.07 -9.11 -7.83
C LEU A 24 -9.93 -10.10 -7.59
N THR A 25 -9.19 -10.45 -8.63
CA THR A 25 -7.91 -11.15 -8.56
C THR A 25 -6.84 -10.39 -9.34
N LEU A 26 -5.59 -10.81 -9.22
CA LEU A 26 -4.46 -10.20 -9.92
C LEU A 26 -3.89 -11.17 -10.94
N ASP A 27 -3.62 -10.68 -12.15
CA ASP A 27 -2.77 -11.34 -13.11
C ASP A 27 -1.30 -11.18 -12.71
N ASN A 28 -0.57 -12.30 -12.74
CA ASN A 28 0.84 -12.37 -12.38
C ASN A 28 1.20 -11.63 -11.06
N PRO A 29 0.61 -12.05 -9.92
CA PRO A 29 0.80 -11.36 -8.64
C PRO A 29 2.26 -11.31 -8.20
N THR A 30 3.08 -12.27 -8.61
CA THR A 30 4.52 -12.25 -8.36
C THR A 30 5.19 -11.01 -8.94
N GLU A 31 4.86 -10.64 -10.18
CA GLU A 31 5.44 -9.44 -10.79
C GLU A 31 4.85 -8.13 -10.24
N VAL A 32 3.57 -8.13 -9.90
CA VAL A 32 2.90 -6.92 -9.43
C VAL A 32 3.28 -6.61 -7.98
N LEU A 33 3.32 -7.63 -7.11
CA LEU A 33 3.44 -7.45 -5.66
C LEU A 33 4.77 -7.89 -5.04
N PHE A 34 5.53 -8.75 -5.72
CA PHE A 34 6.63 -9.51 -5.11
C PHE A 34 7.89 -9.62 -5.99
N HIS A 35 8.09 -8.73 -6.97
CA HIS A 35 9.12 -8.91 -8.01
C HIS A 35 10.57 -8.85 -7.50
N ASP A 36 10.78 -8.32 -6.30
CA ASP A 36 12.07 -8.27 -5.61
C ASP A 36 12.17 -9.28 -4.44
N VAL A 37 11.13 -10.09 -4.22
CA VAL A 37 11.08 -11.10 -3.15
C VAL A 37 11.76 -12.40 -3.65
N PRO A 38 12.51 -13.13 -2.81
CA PRO A 38 13.06 -14.44 -3.17
C PRO A 38 11.98 -15.37 -3.73
N GLY A 39 12.27 -16.06 -4.83
CA GLY A 39 11.25 -16.71 -5.66
C GLY A 39 10.41 -17.78 -4.94
N ASP A 40 10.99 -18.52 -3.99
CA ASP A 40 10.28 -19.49 -3.17
C ASP A 40 9.29 -18.82 -2.19
N VAL A 41 9.72 -17.71 -1.57
CA VAL A 41 8.88 -16.88 -0.70
C VAL A 41 7.78 -16.19 -1.50
N ALA A 42 8.11 -15.64 -2.67
CA ALA A 42 7.17 -14.98 -3.56
C ALA A 42 6.09 -15.94 -4.06
N ALA A 43 6.48 -17.14 -4.51
CA ALA A 43 5.54 -18.17 -4.94
C ALA A 43 4.60 -18.62 -3.81
N LYS A 44 5.13 -18.77 -2.59
CA LYS A 44 4.32 -19.08 -1.41
C LYS A 44 3.34 -17.95 -1.08
N ALA A 45 3.79 -16.69 -1.08
CA ALA A 45 2.95 -15.53 -0.81
C ALA A 45 1.84 -15.37 -1.86
N ALA A 46 2.19 -15.48 -3.15
CA ALA A 46 1.24 -15.46 -4.26
C ALA A 46 0.17 -16.56 -4.13
N GLY A 47 0.57 -17.78 -3.76
CA GLY A 47 -0.36 -18.90 -3.55
C GLY A 47 -1.31 -18.73 -2.36
N GLN A 48 -1.05 -17.77 -1.47
CA GLN A 48 -1.89 -17.46 -0.32
C GLN A 48 -2.90 -16.32 -0.57
N LEU A 49 -2.76 -15.59 -1.68
CA LEU A 49 -3.67 -14.51 -2.04
C LEU A 49 -5.11 -15.01 -2.15
N LYS A 50 -6.03 -14.18 -1.67
CA LYS A 50 -7.47 -14.40 -1.76
C LYS A 50 -8.08 -13.34 -2.68
N GLN A 51 -9.27 -13.66 -3.19
CA GLN A 51 -10.08 -12.70 -3.92
C GLN A 51 -10.41 -11.50 -3.02
N GLN A 52 -10.28 -10.29 -3.57
CA GLN A 52 -10.64 -9.05 -2.89
C GLN A 52 -12.06 -8.63 -3.31
N ALA A 53 -12.89 -8.18 -2.37
CA ALA A 53 -14.22 -7.69 -2.71
C ALA A 53 -14.13 -6.34 -3.45
N MET A 54 -14.70 -6.26 -4.65
CA MET A 54 -14.71 -5.02 -5.46
C MET A 54 -15.41 -3.86 -4.73
N SER A 55 -16.42 -4.16 -3.92
CA SER A 55 -17.16 -3.18 -3.14
C SER A 55 -16.28 -2.37 -2.18
N VAL A 56 -15.20 -2.96 -1.64
CA VAL A 56 -14.28 -2.25 -0.75
C VAL A 56 -13.59 -1.10 -1.48
N LEU A 57 -13.22 -1.28 -2.75
CA LEU A 57 -12.54 -0.26 -3.54
C LEU A 57 -13.49 0.80 -4.12
N LYS A 58 -14.77 0.44 -4.34
CA LYS A 58 -15.81 1.31 -4.90
C LYS A 58 -16.65 2.03 -3.84
N SER A 59 -16.63 1.59 -2.59
CA SER A 59 -17.35 2.26 -1.52
C SER A 59 -16.65 3.55 -1.10
N SER A 60 -17.42 4.57 -0.72
CA SER A 60 -16.87 5.76 -0.11
C SER A 60 -16.36 5.44 1.30
N SER A 61 -15.11 5.80 1.59
CA SER A 61 -14.60 5.72 2.96
C SER A 61 -15.15 6.88 3.81
N SER A 62 -15.52 6.58 5.06
CA SER A 62 -15.72 7.59 6.09
C SER A 62 -14.39 8.24 6.48
N ALA A 63 -14.45 9.34 7.24
CA ALA A 63 -13.26 9.95 7.82
C ALA A 63 -12.48 8.89 8.63
N PRO A 64 -11.23 8.56 8.25
CA PRO A 64 -10.44 7.59 8.98
C PRO A 64 -9.86 8.21 10.26
N ALA A 65 -9.69 7.39 11.30
CA ALA A 65 -9.21 7.84 12.61
C ALA A 65 -7.85 8.57 12.54
N TRP A 66 -7.00 8.22 11.57
CA TRP A 66 -5.72 8.91 11.39
C TRP A 66 -5.88 10.38 10.96
N GLN A 67 -7.06 10.87 10.55
CA GLN A 67 -7.28 12.30 10.28
C GLN A 67 -7.30 13.17 11.54
N GLU A 68 -7.41 12.58 12.74
CA GLU A 68 -7.47 13.34 13.99
C GLU A 68 -6.16 14.09 14.27
N GLU A 69 -6.28 15.30 14.83
CA GLU A 69 -5.13 16.18 15.15
C GLU A 69 -4.11 15.52 16.08
N PHE A 70 -4.54 14.53 16.88
CA PHE A 70 -3.66 13.72 17.72
C PHE A 70 -2.50 13.09 16.94
N TYR A 71 -2.71 12.79 15.65
CA TYR A 71 -1.69 12.18 14.80
C TYR A 71 -0.76 13.19 14.10
N ASN A 72 -0.94 14.49 14.33
CA ASN A 72 -0.04 15.51 13.81
C ASN A 72 1.35 15.43 14.46
N GLY A 73 2.34 16.10 13.86
CA GLY A 73 3.71 16.15 14.39
C GLY A 73 4.49 14.87 14.09
N GLY A 74 4.24 14.24 12.93
CA GLY A 74 4.97 13.05 12.49
C GLY A 74 4.50 11.72 13.11
N ARG A 75 3.32 11.70 13.74
CA ARG A 75 2.70 10.47 14.29
C ARG A 75 1.99 9.61 13.25
N ARG A 76 1.98 10.06 11.99
CA ARG A 76 1.56 9.28 10.82
C ARG A 76 2.80 8.81 10.08
N GLY A 77 3.03 7.51 10.06
CA GLY A 77 4.10 6.90 9.28
C GLY A 77 3.62 6.50 7.89
N TYR A 78 4.45 6.74 6.87
CA TYR A 78 4.24 6.17 5.54
C TYR A 78 5.55 5.59 5.01
N ILE A 79 5.53 4.31 4.62
CA ILE A 79 6.66 3.67 3.94
C ILE A 79 6.35 3.68 2.45
N ARG A 80 7.14 4.41 1.67
CA ARG A 80 7.02 4.46 0.22
C ARG A 80 7.94 3.44 -0.41
N ALA A 81 7.36 2.41 -1.00
CA ALA A 81 8.09 1.42 -1.80
C ALA A 81 8.38 2.02 -3.19
N THR A 82 9.64 2.32 -3.48
CA THR A 82 9.99 3.12 -4.67
C THR A 82 9.95 2.33 -5.98
N GLN A 83 9.97 0.99 -5.92
CA GLN A 83 9.85 0.08 -7.06
C GLN A 83 8.48 -0.62 -7.11
N ASP A 84 7.48 -0.08 -6.43
CA ASP A 84 6.11 -0.62 -6.42
C ASP A 84 5.46 -0.50 -7.81
N ARG A 85 4.98 -1.63 -8.33
CA ARG A 85 4.26 -1.71 -9.62
C ARG A 85 2.74 -1.77 -9.45
N CYS A 86 2.26 -2.10 -8.25
CA CYS A 86 0.84 -2.10 -7.89
C CYS A 86 0.37 -0.66 -7.62
N VAL A 87 1.16 0.10 -6.86
CA VAL A 87 0.90 1.52 -6.57
C VAL A 87 2.19 2.29 -6.85
N PRO A 88 2.43 2.77 -8.08
CA PRO A 88 3.66 3.47 -8.43
C PRO A 88 3.98 4.64 -7.50
N ALA A 89 5.26 4.93 -7.26
CA ALA A 89 5.69 5.96 -6.30
C ALA A 89 5.05 7.34 -6.54
N ALA A 90 4.77 7.70 -7.80
CA ALA A 90 4.06 8.93 -8.15
C ALA A 90 2.59 8.92 -7.67
N ILE A 91 1.93 7.76 -7.73
CA ILE A 91 0.57 7.59 -7.20
C ILE A 91 0.59 7.62 -5.67
N GLN A 92 1.57 6.97 -5.03
CA GLN A 92 1.77 7.07 -3.58
C GLN A 92 1.95 8.53 -3.13
N ALA A 93 2.78 9.30 -3.85
CA ALA A 93 2.96 10.73 -3.61
C ALA A 93 1.67 11.54 -3.80
N MET A 94 0.89 11.23 -4.84
CA MET A 94 -0.42 11.85 -5.06
C MET A 94 -1.42 11.54 -3.93
N MET A 95 -1.41 10.32 -3.39
CA MET A 95 -2.27 9.95 -2.25
C MET A 95 -1.90 10.75 -0.99
N LEU A 96 -0.61 10.90 -0.73
CA LEU A 96 -0.10 11.70 0.40
C LEU A 96 -0.46 13.17 0.24
N ASP A 97 -0.26 13.74 -0.95
CA ASP A 97 -0.61 15.14 -1.24
C ASP A 97 -2.11 15.40 -1.10
N LYS A 98 -2.95 14.52 -1.67
CA LYS A 98 -4.42 14.57 -1.55
C LYS A 98 -4.91 14.40 -0.11
N SER A 99 -4.13 13.81 0.78
CA SER A 99 -4.50 13.70 2.19
C SER A 99 -4.52 15.06 2.88
N GLY A 100 -3.69 16.01 2.44
CA GLY A 100 -3.54 17.33 3.06
C GLY A 100 -2.99 17.31 4.49
N LEU A 101 -2.38 16.19 4.91
CA LEU A 101 -1.86 15.99 6.27
C LEU A 101 -0.33 15.87 6.28
N ASP A 102 0.26 16.05 7.46
CA ASP A 102 1.67 15.75 7.68
C ASP A 102 1.91 14.25 7.83
N TRP A 103 2.92 13.74 7.12
CA TRP A 103 3.36 12.35 7.17
C TRP A 103 4.87 12.27 7.41
N ASN A 104 5.28 11.39 8.31
CA ASN A 104 6.65 10.93 8.42
C ASN A 104 6.90 9.86 7.34
N ILE A 105 7.38 10.32 6.19
CA ILE A 105 7.62 9.48 5.02
C ILE A 105 9.04 8.91 5.06
N LYS A 106 9.16 7.60 4.85
CA LYS A 106 10.44 6.92 4.62
C LYS A 106 10.35 6.07 3.36
N ASP A 107 11.41 6.11 2.56
CA ASP A 107 11.50 5.34 1.33
C ASP A 107 12.22 4.03 1.59
N ILE A 108 11.74 2.96 0.96
CA ILE A 108 12.47 1.69 0.83
C ILE A 108 12.52 1.35 -0.66
N GLU A 109 13.71 1.00 -1.15
CA GLU A 109 13.89 0.50 -2.52
C GLU A 109 13.45 -0.96 -2.60
N ALA A 110 12.14 -1.14 -2.75
CA ALA A 110 11.47 -2.43 -2.79
C ALA A 110 10.23 -2.40 -3.70
N SER A 111 9.74 -3.60 -4.04
CA SER A 111 8.41 -3.80 -4.62
C SER A 111 7.29 -3.47 -3.60
N HIS A 112 6.04 -3.82 -3.92
CA HIS A 112 4.87 -3.59 -3.05
C HIS A 112 5.00 -4.21 -1.65
N SER A 113 5.88 -5.21 -1.47
CA SER A 113 5.98 -5.99 -0.23
C SER A 113 7.35 -5.90 0.44
N PRO A 114 7.80 -4.71 0.89
CA PRO A 114 9.10 -4.52 1.53
C PRO A 114 9.25 -5.38 2.80
N TYR A 115 8.15 -5.71 3.47
CA TYR A 115 8.13 -6.59 4.64
C TYR A 115 8.53 -8.04 4.32
N LEU A 116 8.54 -8.45 3.04
CA LEU A 116 9.03 -9.76 2.59
C LEU A 116 10.45 -9.67 2.01
N SER A 117 10.73 -8.68 1.16
CA SER A 117 12.05 -8.56 0.49
C SER A 117 13.12 -7.91 1.37
N ARG A 118 12.72 -6.99 2.25
CA ARG A 118 13.57 -6.17 3.12
C ARG A 118 13.06 -6.16 4.57
N PRO A 119 12.86 -7.31 5.23
CA PRO A 119 12.20 -7.38 6.53
C PRO A 119 12.94 -6.59 7.63
N GLN A 120 14.28 -6.66 7.67
CA GLN A 120 15.07 -5.93 8.67
C GLN A 120 14.99 -4.41 8.47
N GLU A 121 15.16 -3.93 7.24
CA GLU A 121 15.04 -2.51 6.92
C GLU A 121 13.63 -1.99 7.20
N THR A 122 12.59 -2.77 6.86
CA THR A 122 11.20 -2.44 7.20
C THR A 122 11.03 -2.30 8.72
N PHE A 123 11.58 -3.23 9.50
CA PHE A 123 11.57 -3.15 10.96
C PHE A 123 12.29 -1.89 11.46
N ASP A 124 13.50 -1.62 10.98
CA ASP A 124 14.30 -0.48 11.43
C ASP A 124 13.60 0.85 11.11
N VAL A 125 12.97 0.96 9.95
CA VAL A 125 12.15 2.11 9.55
C VAL A 125 10.95 2.30 10.49
N ILE A 126 10.16 1.25 10.75
CA ILE A 126 9.00 1.31 11.65
C ILE A 126 9.44 1.67 13.06
N ASN A 127 10.47 1.03 13.57
CA ASN A 127 11.01 1.29 14.91
C ASN A 127 11.54 2.73 15.01
N GLY A 128 12.23 3.22 13.99
CA GLY A 128 12.69 4.60 13.90
C GLY A 128 11.54 5.62 13.91
N MET A 129 10.45 5.35 13.16
CA MET A 129 9.25 6.20 13.18
C MET A 129 8.62 6.25 14.58
N ILE A 130 8.47 5.10 15.23
CA ILE A 130 7.84 5.00 16.56
C ILE A 130 8.72 5.70 17.61
N THR A 131 10.01 5.37 17.68
CA THR A 131 10.91 5.90 18.72
C THR A 131 11.13 7.41 18.63
N ALA A 132 11.14 7.98 17.40
CA ALA A 132 11.25 9.42 17.18
C ALA A 132 10.04 10.22 17.70
N ILE A 133 8.87 9.59 17.83
CA ILE A 133 7.65 10.21 18.37
C ILE A 133 7.70 10.30 19.91
N TRP A 134 8.20 9.25 20.56
CA TRP A 134 8.15 9.11 22.03
C TRP A 134 9.37 9.69 22.75
N SER A 135 10.37 10.17 22.01
CA SER A 135 11.57 10.81 22.56
C SER A 135 11.48 12.35 22.57
N GLN A 136 10.33 12.91 22.17
CA GLN A 136 10.00 14.35 22.20
C GLN A 136 9.13 14.65 23.42
#